data_AF-A0A7J4FM76-F1
#
_entry.id   AF-A0A7J4FM76-F1
#
_cell.length_a   1.000
_cell.length_b   1.000
_cell.length_c   1.000
_cell.angle_alpha   90.00
_cell.angle_beta   90.00
_cell.angle_gamma   90.00
#
_symmetry.space_group_name_H-M   'P 1'
#
loop_
_entity.id
_entity.type
_entity.pdbx_description
1 polymer ?
#
loop_
_entity_poly.entity_id
_entity_poly.type
_entity_poly.pdbx_seq_one_letter_code
_entity_poly.pdbx_strand_id
1 'polypeptide(L)'
;MSCRLLDQDTRISILAICKREFTDEIFAAAAASPLYIGSSRETESRVDVTLILDSPMRKLSYQRKILSGGTVSILAVDRRTFERDVENDWLGGMLVESLLMPYEPLVNESFLWHQEVKAKKRIIVEIIDNLILEYPEMSRELLIRP
;
A
#
# COMPACT_ATOMS: atom_id res chain seq x y z
N MET A 1 -14.88 -13.10 10.71
CA MET A 1 -14.66 -13.66 9.35
C MET A 1 -13.53 -12.87 8.72
N SER A 2 -12.36 -13.46 8.51
CA SER A 2 -11.27 -12.81 7.75
C SER A 2 -11.61 -12.94 6.28
N CYS A 3 -12.00 -11.83 5.65
CA CYS A 3 -12.21 -11.76 4.22
C CYS A 3 -10.83 -11.60 3.58
N ARG A 4 -10.21 -12.70 3.14
CA ARG A 4 -8.93 -12.66 2.42
C ARG A 4 -9.17 -12.20 1.00
N LEU A 5 -8.37 -11.26 0.53
CA LEU A 5 -8.50 -10.69 -0.82
C LEU A 5 -7.80 -11.57 -1.88
N LEU A 6 -6.85 -12.40 -1.45
CA LEU A 6 -6.12 -13.32 -2.31
C LEU A 6 -6.29 -14.76 -1.82
N ASP A 7 -6.33 -15.71 -2.75
CA ASP A 7 -6.26 -17.13 -2.41
C ASP A 7 -4.86 -17.51 -1.90
N GLN A 8 -4.79 -18.67 -1.24
CA GLN A 8 -3.57 -19.13 -0.57
C GLN A 8 -2.44 -19.45 -1.56
N ASP A 9 -2.76 -19.98 -2.74
CA ASP A 9 -1.76 -20.40 -3.74
C ASP A 9 -1.14 -19.18 -4.43
N THR A 10 -1.96 -18.16 -4.72
CA THR A 10 -1.51 -16.85 -5.19
C THR A 10 -0.58 -16.19 -4.19
N ARG A 11 -0.93 -16.20 -2.89
CA ARG A 11 -0.10 -15.65 -1.82
C ARG A 11 1.28 -16.31 -1.76
N ILE A 12 1.33 -17.64 -1.79
CA ILE A 12 2.59 -18.40 -1.76
C ILE A 12 3.43 -18.07 -3.00
N SER A 13 2.80 -18.00 -4.17
CA SER A 13 3.46 -17.68 -5.44
C SER A 13 4.06 -16.28 -5.44
N ILE A 14 3.32 -15.26 -4.97
CA ILE A 14 3.81 -13.88 -4.86
C ILE A 14 5.01 -13.81 -3.91
N LEU A 15 4.93 -14.44 -2.74
CA LEU A 15 6.03 -14.47 -1.78
C LEU A 15 7.28 -15.17 -2.33
N ALA A 16 7.10 -16.25 -3.09
CA ALA A 16 8.20 -16.95 -3.76
C ALA A 16 8.87 -16.06 -4.81
N ILE A 17 8.08 -15.31 -5.60
CA ILE A 17 8.62 -14.33 -6.55
C ILE A 17 9.40 -13.24 -5.80
N CYS A 18 8.84 -12.65 -4.73
CA CYS A 18 9.52 -11.60 -3.97
C CYS A 18 10.87 -12.07 -3.43
N LYS A 19 10.94 -13.27 -2.83
CA LYS A 19 12.18 -13.85 -2.30
C LYS A 19 13.23 -14.16 -3.38
N ARG A 20 12.79 -14.44 -4.62
CA ARG A 20 13.70 -14.71 -5.73
C ARG A 20 14.29 -13.42 -6.32
N GLU A 21 13.49 -12.37 -6.40
CA GLU A 21 13.88 -11.11 -7.05
C GLU A 21 14.63 -10.16 -6.09
N PHE A 22 14.38 -10.27 -4.78
CA PHE A 22 15.00 -9.43 -3.76
C PHE A 22 15.77 -10.30 -2.76
N THR A 23 17.09 -10.06 -2.69
CA THR A 23 18.00 -10.78 -1.77
C THR A 23 18.00 -10.19 -0.36
N ASP A 24 17.57 -8.94 -0.22
CA ASP A 24 17.42 -8.24 1.06
C ASP A 24 16.32 -8.91 1.91
N GLU A 25 16.42 -8.81 3.24
CA GLU A 25 15.41 -9.36 4.15
C GLU A 25 14.06 -8.63 3.97
N ILE A 26 12.99 -9.39 3.80
CA ILE A 26 11.63 -8.85 3.67
C ILE A 26 11.10 -8.54 5.06
N PHE A 27 11.02 -7.26 5.41
CA PHE A 27 10.49 -6.79 6.69
C PHE A 27 8.96 -6.78 6.72
N ALA A 28 8.33 -6.31 5.64
CA ALA A 28 6.88 -6.31 5.48
C ALA A 28 6.51 -6.37 4.00
N ALA A 29 5.29 -6.85 3.71
CA ALA A 29 4.81 -6.94 2.34
C ALA A 29 3.28 -6.83 2.30
N ALA A 30 2.74 -5.98 1.46
CA ALA A 30 1.31 -5.81 1.23
C ALA A 30 0.99 -6.08 -0.24
N ALA A 31 -0.13 -6.74 -0.53
CA ALA A 31 -0.63 -6.94 -1.87
C ALA A 31 -1.99 -6.28 -2.06
N ALA A 32 -2.10 -5.40 -3.05
CA ALA A 32 -3.34 -4.78 -3.48
C ALA A 32 -3.74 -5.35 -4.85
N SER A 33 -5.02 -5.62 -5.04
CA SER A 33 -5.55 -6.00 -6.36
C SER A 33 -6.45 -4.86 -6.87
N PRO A 34 -6.18 -4.27 -8.04
CA PRO A 34 -7.02 -3.21 -8.61
C PRO A 34 -8.46 -3.67 -8.92
N LEU A 35 -8.72 -4.97 -8.91
CA LEU A 35 -10.03 -5.57 -9.23
C LEU A 35 -11.16 -5.14 -8.27
N TYR A 36 -10.87 -4.52 -7.14
CA TYR A 36 -11.87 -3.95 -6.23
C TYR A 36 -12.40 -2.58 -6.67
N ILE A 37 -11.79 -1.96 -7.68
CA ILE A 37 -12.25 -0.70 -8.30
C ILE A 37 -12.97 -1.04 -9.61
N GLY A 38 -14.14 -1.68 -9.53
CA GLY A 38 -15.22 -1.63 -10.53
C GLY A 38 -14.93 -1.87 -12.03
N SER A 39 -13.74 -2.32 -12.45
CA SER A 39 -13.43 -2.51 -13.87
C SER A 39 -13.75 -3.93 -14.30
N SER A 40 -15.01 -4.16 -14.65
CA SER A 40 -15.42 -5.31 -15.45
C SER A 40 -14.80 -5.19 -16.84
N ARG A 41 -13.66 -5.83 -17.06
CA ARG A 41 -13.20 -6.29 -18.37
C ARG A 41 -12.02 -7.22 -18.18
N GLU A 42 -12.15 -8.41 -18.78
CA GLU A 42 -11.22 -9.52 -19.04
C GLU A 42 -9.73 -9.12 -19.22
N THR A 43 -9.15 -8.49 -18.21
CA THR A 43 -7.76 -8.07 -18.16
C THR A 43 -7.11 -8.98 -17.14
N GLU A 44 -6.07 -9.69 -17.56
CA GLU A 44 -5.20 -10.51 -16.73
C GLU A 44 -5.09 -9.98 -15.29
N SER A 45 -5.32 -10.84 -14.30
CA SER A 45 -5.35 -10.43 -12.89
C SER A 45 -4.04 -9.71 -12.52
N ARG A 46 -4.12 -8.42 -12.22
CA ARG A 46 -2.96 -7.64 -11.80
C ARG A 46 -2.93 -7.56 -10.29
N VAL A 47 -1.78 -7.87 -9.69
CA VAL A 47 -1.54 -7.69 -8.27
C VAL A 47 -0.38 -6.72 -8.09
N ASP A 48 -0.62 -5.62 -7.39
CA ASP A 48 0.40 -4.66 -7.02
C ASP A 48 0.90 -5.00 -5.60
N VAL A 49 2.21 -5.14 -5.44
CA VAL A 49 2.85 -5.55 -4.19
C VAL A 49 3.79 -4.45 -3.74
N THR A 50 3.54 -3.91 -2.54
CA THR A 50 4.49 -3.04 -1.84
C THR A 50 5.35 -3.90 -0.93
N LEU A 51 6.64 -3.94 -1.21
CA LEU A 51 7.63 -4.73 -0.49
C LEU A 51 8.54 -3.81 0.32
N ILE A 52 8.51 -3.95 1.64
CA ILE A 52 9.37 -3.19 2.56
C ILE A 52 10.53 -4.08 2.98
N LEU A 53 11.73 -3.65 2.63
CA LEU A 53 12.96 -4.40 2.83
C LEU A 53 13.76 -3.81 4.00
N ASP A 54 14.40 -4.68 4.79
CA ASP A 54 15.41 -4.25 5.74
C ASP A 54 16.77 -4.14 5.02
N SER A 55 16.90 -3.09 4.21
CA SER A 55 18.09 -2.83 3.40
C SER A 55 18.55 -1.38 3.57
N PRO A 56 19.80 -1.12 4.01
CA PRO A 56 20.30 0.24 4.15
C PRO A 56 20.62 0.93 2.81
N MET A 57 20.71 0.17 1.71
CA MET A 57 21.18 0.70 0.41
C MET A 57 20.06 0.88 -0.63
N ARG A 58 18.96 0.13 -0.54
CA ARG A 58 17.93 0.08 -1.58
C ARG A 58 16.80 1.07 -1.30
N LYS A 59 16.91 2.29 -1.85
CA LYS A 59 15.89 3.33 -1.64
C LYS A 59 14.55 3.03 -2.29
N LEU A 60 14.55 2.64 -3.58
CA LEU A 60 13.34 2.34 -4.32
C LEU A 60 13.69 1.49 -5.55
N SER A 61 12.88 0.47 -5.82
CA SER A 61 13.02 -0.35 -7.03
C SER A 61 11.67 -0.92 -7.44
N TYR A 62 11.47 -1.08 -8.74
CA TYR A 62 10.23 -1.60 -9.30
C TYR A 62 10.53 -2.77 -10.23
N GLN A 63 9.75 -3.84 -10.11
CA GLN A 63 9.87 -5.05 -10.91
C GLN A 63 8.48 -5.52 -11.34
N ARG A 64 8.35 -6.03 -12.56
CA ARG A 64 7.12 -6.70 -13.02
C ARG A 64 7.42 -8.14 -13.38
N LYS A 65 6.57 -9.05 -12.92
CA LYS A 65 6.70 -10.50 -13.17
C LYS A 65 5.36 -11.10 -13.56
N ILE A 66 5.44 -12.22 -14.26
CA ILE A 66 4.27 -12.99 -14.67
C ILE A 66 3.86 -13.90 -13.51
N LEU A 67 2.57 -13.95 -13.21
CA LEU A 67 1.93 -14.85 -12.26
C LEU A 67 1.00 -15.78 -13.06
N SER A 68 0.77 -17.00 -12.58
CA SER A 68 -0.17 -17.94 -13.21
C SER A 68 -1.58 -17.33 -13.24
N GLY A 69 -2.00 -16.80 -14.40
CA GLY A 69 -3.29 -16.11 -14.57
C GLY A 69 -3.22 -14.58 -14.51
N GLY A 70 -2.02 -13.99 -14.48
CA GLY A 70 -1.88 -12.54 -14.66
C GLY A 70 -0.47 -11.98 -14.40
N THR A 71 -0.41 -10.78 -13.81
CA THR A 71 0.86 -10.07 -13.58
C THR A 71 0.99 -9.57 -12.16
N VAL A 72 2.21 -9.64 -11.61
CA VAL A 72 2.55 -9.02 -10.34
C VAL A 72 3.51 -7.85 -10.58
N SER A 73 3.15 -6.68 -10.08
CA SER A 73 4.03 -5.50 -10.08
C SER A 73 4.50 -5.28 -8.66
N ILE A 74 5.82 -5.29 -8.45
CA ILE A 74 6.45 -5.24 -7.14
C ILE A 74 7.20 -3.92 -7.01
N LEU A 75 6.76 -3.09 -6.08
CA LEU A 75 7.43 -1.86 -5.66
C LEU A 75 8.15 -2.14 -4.35
N ALA A 76 9.47 -2.22 -4.40
CA ALA A 76 10.32 -2.50 -3.26
C ALA A 76 11.06 -1.26 -2.76
N VAL A 77 11.04 -1.04 -1.45
CA VAL A 77 11.56 0.16 -0.79
C VAL A 77 12.24 -0.24 0.53
N ASP A 78 13.28 0.48 0.96
CA ASP A 78 13.78 0.34 2.32
C ASP A 78 12.78 0.86 3.36
N ARG A 79 12.85 0.27 4.56
CA ARG A 79 11.98 0.63 5.68
C ARG A 79 11.99 2.13 6.02
N ARG A 80 13.15 2.78 6.03
CA ARG A 80 13.25 4.20 6.46
C ARG A 80 12.59 5.12 5.44
N THR A 81 12.80 4.84 4.15
CA THR A 81 12.15 5.58 3.07
C THR A 81 10.63 5.40 3.12
N PHE A 82 10.15 4.18 3.38
CA PHE A 82 8.72 3.91 3.54
C PHE A 82 8.11 4.67 4.73
N GLU A 83 8.70 4.55 5.92
CA GLU A 83 8.23 5.24 7.13
C GLU A 83 8.23 6.77 6.94
N ARG A 84 9.21 7.31 6.21
CA ARG A 84 9.28 8.74 5.89
C ARG A 84 8.16 9.21 4.96
N ASP A 85 7.79 8.40 3.97
CA ASP A 85 6.66 8.70 3.07
C ASP A 85 5.32 8.65 3.84
N VAL A 86 5.15 7.67 4.74
CA VAL A 86 3.99 7.60 5.65
C VAL A 86 3.88 8.85 6.52
N GLU A 87 5.01 9.32 7.07
CA GLU A 87 5.05 10.44 8.00
C GLU A 87 4.79 11.81 7.37
N ASN A 88 5.38 12.08 6.21
CA ASN A 88 5.46 13.45 5.69
C ASN A 88 5.25 13.54 4.18
N ASP A 89 4.66 12.51 3.55
CA ASP A 89 4.38 12.51 2.10
C ASP A 89 5.63 12.75 1.25
N TRP A 90 6.78 12.24 1.69
CA TRP A 90 8.07 12.61 1.13
C TRP A 90 8.21 12.30 -0.38
N LEU A 91 7.49 11.29 -0.87
CA LEU A 91 7.38 10.94 -2.29
C LEU A 91 5.97 11.22 -2.85
N GLY A 92 5.27 12.19 -2.27
CA GLY A 92 3.89 12.52 -2.64
C GLY A 92 2.90 11.40 -2.33
N GLY A 93 3.20 10.56 -1.33
CA GLY A 93 2.30 9.51 -0.85
C GLY A 93 2.26 8.25 -1.70
N MET A 94 3.15 8.13 -2.70
CA MET A 94 3.16 7.01 -3.64
C MET A 94 3.29 5.65 -2.94
N LEU A 95 4.07 5.54 -1.86
CA LEU A 95 4.23 4.26 -1.15
C LEU A 95 3.03 3.97 -0.25
N VAL A 96 2.43 5.03 0.27
CA VAL A 96 1.28 5.01 1.17
C VAL A 96 0.00 4.60 0.45
N GLU A 97 -0.12 4.91 -0.84
CA GLU A 97 -1.29 4.62 -1.67
C GLU A 97 -1.79 3.17 -1.51
N SER A 98 -0.85 2.22 -1.47
CA SER A 98 -1.15 0.79 -1.27
C SER A 98 -1.85 0.44 0.05
N LEU A 99 -1.72 1.29 1.07
CA LEU A 99 -2.37 1.13 2.38
C LEU A 99 -3.69 1.91 2.49
N LEU A 100 -3.98 2.81 1.55
CA LEU A 100 -5.22 3.58 1.56
C LEU A 100 -6.40 2.75 1.06
N MET A 101 -6.14 1.83 0.13
CA MET A 101 -7.11 0.90 -0.43
C MET A 101 -7.08 -0.46 0.30
N PRO A 102 -8.11 -1.32 0.15
CA PRO A 102 -8.04 -2.68 0.67
C PRO A 102 -6.81 -3.44 0.15
N TYR A 103 -6.03 -4.00 1.08
CA TYR A 103 -4.85 -4.81 0.78
C TYR A 103 -4.82 -6.09 1.61
N GLU A 104 -4.12 -7.10 1.11
CA GLU A 104 -3.83 -8.34 1.81
C GLU A 104 -2.41 -8.25 2.42
N PRO A 105 -2.26 -8.34 3.75
CA PRO A 105 -0.95 -8.35 4.39
C PRO A 105 -0.25 -9.69 4.13
N LEU A 106 0.86 -9.66 3.39
CA LEU A 106 1.66 -10.85 3.10
C LEU A 106 2.68 -11.13 4.22
N VAL A 107 3.33 -10.09 4.75
CA VAL A 107 4.32 -10.20 5.84
C VAL A 107 4.14 -9.01 6.79
N ASN A 108 4.22 -9.29 8.10
CA ASN A 108 4.23 -8.28 9.16
C ASN A 108 2.98 -7.36 9.15
N GLU A 109 1.81 -7.98 9.27
CA GLU A 109 0.50 -7.32 9.28
C GLU A 109 0.40 -6.21 10.33
N SER A 110 0.92 -6.44 11.54
CA SER A 110 0.87 -5.46 12.62
C SER A 110 1.60 -4.16 12.28
N PHE A 111 2.75 -4.26 11.60
CA PHE A 111 3.46 -3.09 11.09
C PHE A 111 2.65 -2.36 10.02
N LEU A 112 2.15 -3.09 9.01
CA LEU A 112 1.36 -2.51 7.92
C LEU A 112 0.13 -1.78 8.45
N TRP A 113 -0.61 -2.40 9.36
CA TRP A 113 -1.76 -1.79 10.04
C TRP A 113 -1.38 -0.51 10.80
N HIS A 114 -0.26 -0.52 11.52
CA HIS A 114 0.19 0.67 12.23
C HIS A 114 0.52 1.84 11.28
N GLN A 115 1.19 1.55 10.16
CA GLN A 115 1.50 2.55 9.14
C GLN A 115 0.25 3.04 8.41
N GLU A 116 -0.71 2.15 8.14
CA GLU A 116 -2.01 2.50 7.56
C GLU A 116 -2.77 3.50 8.43
N VAL A 117 -2.91 3.21 9.73
CA VAL A 117 -3.61 4.10 10.67
C VAL A 117 -2.90 5.44 10.77
N LYS A 118 -1.56 5.44 10.80
CA LYS A 118 -0.74 6.65 10.86
C LYS A 118 -0.95 7.52 9.60
N ALA A 119 -0.85 6.92 8.41
CA ALA A 119 -1.08 7.59 7.14
C ALA A 119 -2.50 8.17 7.03
N LYS A 120 -3.52 7.36 7.31
CA LYS A 120 -4.93 7.79 7.21
C LYS A 120 -5.22 8.96 8.14
N LYS A 121 -4.70 8.94 9.37
CA LYS A 121 -4.84 10.07 10.31
C LYS A 121 -4.19 11.34 9.78
N ARG A 122 -2.95 11.25 9.28
CA ARG A 122 -2.25 12.39 8.66
C ARG A 122 -3.08 12.98 7.52
N ILE A 123 -3.50 12.16 6.56
CA ILE A 123 -4.26 12.58 5.39
C ILE A 123 -5.59 13.23 5.79
N ILE A 124 -6.31 12.66 6.76
CA ILE A 124 -7.57 13.25 7.26
C ILE A 124 -7.32 14.65 7.84
N VAL A 125 -6.28 14.80 8.67
CA VAL A 125 -5.94 16.11 9.25
C VAL A 125 -5.55 17.11 8.16
N GLU A 126 -4.69 16.72 7.24
CA GLU A 126 -4.27 17.58 6.12
C GLU A 126 -5.46 18.01 5.24
N ILE A 127 -6.39 17.10 4.93
CA ILE A 127 -7.59 17.41 4.17
C ILE A 127 -8.48 18.40 4.93
N ILE A 128 -8.65 18.22 6.25
CA ILE A 128 -9.46 19.13 7.07
C ILE A 128 -8.80 20.51 7.16
N ASP A 129 -7.49 20.57 7.38
CA ASP A 129 -6.75 21.83 7.43
C ASP A 129 -6.86 22.58 6.10
N ASN A 130 -6.68 21.89 4.98
CA ASN A 130 -6.86 22.47 3.65
C ASN A 130 -8.30 22.95 3.44
N LEU A 131 -9.30 22.19 3.87
CA LEU A 131 -10.70 22.58 3.78
C LEU A 131 -11.00 23.86 4.58
N ILE A 132 -10.44 24.01 5.78
CA ILE A 132 -10.60 25.20 6.62
C ILE A 132 -9.94 26.41 5.95
N LEU A 133 -8.75 26.23 5.38
CA LEU A 133 -8.02 27.30 4.69
C LEU A 133 -8.73 27.77 3.43
N GLU A 134 -9.30 26.84 2.65
CA GLU A 134 -10.03 27.15 1.42
C GLU A 134 -11.44 27.72 1.69
N TYR A 135 -12.09 27.29 2.77
CA TYR A 135 -13.49 27.64 3.07
C TYR A 135 -13.71 27.98 4.56
N PRO A 136 -13.16 29.09 5.07
CA PRO A 136 -13.14 29.37 6.51
C PRO A 136 -14.52 29.59 7.16
N GLU A 137 -15.51 30.10 6.43
CA GLU A 137 -16.87 30.32 6.93
C GLU A 137 -17.70 29.04 6.86
N MET A 138 -17.64 28.33 5.72
CA MET A 138 -18.42 27.11 5.51
C MET A 138 -17.90 25.92 6.33
N SER A 139 -16.59 25.86 6.58
CA SER A 139 -15.98 24.79 7.39
C SER A 139 -16.53 24.76 8.82
N ARG A 140 -17.01 25.89 9.36
CA ARG A 140 -17.62 25.98 10.69
C ARG A 140 -19.00 25.33 10.79
N GLU A 141 -19.66 25.17 9.66
CA GLU A 141 -20.98 24.54 9.54
C GLU A 141 -20.88 23.05 9.16
N LEU A 142 -19.67 22.51 9.00
CA LEU A 142 -19.44 21.12 8.60
C LEU A 142 -19.79 20.17 9.77
N LEU A 143 -20.81 19.34 9.57
CA LEU A 143 -21.23 18.31 10.53
C LEU A 143 -20.89 16.92 10.01
N ILE A 144 -19.91 16.25 10.64
CA ILE A 144 -19.62 14.84 10.38
C ILE A 144 -20.50 13.99 11.29
N ARG A 145 -21.45 13.26 10.70
CA ARG A 145 -22.29 12.31 11.44
C ARG A 145 -21.50 11.01 11.73
N PRO A 146 -21.71 10.39 12.90
CA PRO A 146 -21.07 9.13 13.27
C PRO A 146 -21.52 7.96 12.39
#